data_AF-A0A3R7DJK2-F1
#
_entry.id   AF-A0A3R7DJK2-F1
#
_cell.length_a   1.000
_cell.length_b   1.000
_cell.length_c   1.000
_cell.angle_alpha   90.00
_cell.angle_beta   90.00
_cell.angle_gamma   90.00
#
_symmetry.space_group_name_H-M   'P 1'
#
loop_
_entity.id
_entity.type
_entity.pdbx_description
1 polymer ?
#
loop_
_entity_poly.entity_id
_entity_poly.type
_entity_poly.pdbx_seq_one_letter_code
_entity_poly.pdbx_strand_id
1 'polypeptide(L)' 'MVKFVMVKAKSILQKQKFRDNWFWNRYNLNPYRGCQFACNYCDAITEKYLVHKNYKDFSRIIYVKENAPELLEKEV' A
#
# COMPACT_ATOMS: atom_id res chain seq x y z
N MET A 1 9.11 1.61 -18.82
CA MET A 1 9.89 2.05 -17.64
C MET A 1 8.92 2.33 -16.51
N VAL A 2 9.24 1.92 -15.27
CA VAL A 2 8.37 2.17 -14.11
C VAL A 2 8.59 3.60 -13.61
N LYS A 3 7.50 4.29 -13.26
CA LYS A 3 7.51 5.62 -12.68
C LYS A 3 7.26 5.54 -11.18
N PHE A 4 8.13 6.16 -10.39
CA PHE A 4 7.92 6.36 -8.96
C PHE A 4 7.36 7.76 -8.73
N VAL A 5 6.27 7.85 -7.97
CA VAL A 5 5.60 9.11 -7.62
C VAL A 5 5.69 9.27 -6.11
N MET A 6 6.47 10.26 -5.67
CA MET A 6 6.57 10.60 -4.26
C MET A 6 5.29 11.31 -3.82
N VAL A 7 4.68 10.83 -2.74
CA VAL A 7 3.46 11.40 -2.16
C VAL A 7 3.65 11.57 -0.66
N LYS A 8 3.03 12.62 -0.09
CA LYS A 8 2.87 12.74 1.36
C LYS A 8 1.59 12.07 1.80
N ALA A 9 1.64 11.30 2.87
CA ALA A 9 0.47 10.71 3.50
C ALA A 9 0.16 11.38 4.84
N LYS A 10 -1.07 11.21 5.32
CA LYS A 10 -1.48 11.59 6.68
C LYS A 10 -1.29 10.46 7.69
N SER A 11 -1.27 9.23 7.19
CA SER A 11 -1.13 8.01 7.98
C SER A 11 -0.58 6.87 7.12
N ILE A 12 0.14 5.95 7.76
CA ILE A 12 0.64 4.73 7.12
C ILE A 12 0.24 3.46 7.86
N LEU A 13 -0.22 3.58 9.10
CA LEU A 13 -0.56 2.47 9.97
C LEU A 13 -2.07 2.40 10.18
N GLN A 14 -2.67 1.28 9.80
CA GLN A 14 -4.09 1.02 10.03
C GLN A 14 -4.26 0.08 11.22
N LYS A 15 -4.85 0.58 12.30
CA LYS A 15 -5.21 -0.23 13.48
C LYS A 15 -6.51 -0.99 13.24
N GLN A 16 -6.45 -2.31 13.33
CA GLN A 16 -7.62 -3.19 13.26
C GLN A 16 -8.37 -3.18 14.59
N LYS A 17 -9.71 -3.27 14.53
CA LYS A 17 -10.59 -3.33 15.71
C LYS A 17 -10.32 -4.60 16.54
N PHE A 18 -10.10 -5.70 15.86
CA PHE A 18 -9.74 -7.00 16.42
C PHE A 18 -8.44 -7.47 15.79
N ARG A 19 -7.72 -8.37 16.47
CA ARG A 19 -6.60 -9.07 15.83
C ARG A 19 -7.19 -9.93 14.72
N ASP A 20 -6.61 -9.85 13.54
CA ASP A 20 -7.05 -10.71 12.46
C ASP A 20 -6.75 -12.18 12.80
N ASN A 21 -7.61 -13.10 12.36
CA ASN A 21 -7.51 -14.51 12.73
C ASN A 21 -6.41 -15.27 11.97
N TRP A 22 -5.95 -14.76 10.82
CA TRP A 22 -4.97 -15.44 9.97
C TRP A 22 -3.53 -15.06 10.30
N PHE A 23 -3.26 -13.78 10.46
CA PHE A 23 -1.92 -13.23 10.69
C PHE A 23 -1.71 -12.80 12.15
N TRP A 24 -2.77 -12.71 12.96
CA TRP A 24 -2.73 -12.30 14.37
C TRP A 24 -2.23 -10.86 14.55
N ASN A 25 -2.31 -10.09 13.47
CA ASN A 25 -1.87 -8.71 13.39
C ASN A 25 -2.91 -7.78 14.00
N ARG A 26 -2.46 -6.76 14.75
CA ARG A 26 -3.32 -5.62 15.14
C ARG A 26 -3.21 -4.45 14.18
N TYR A 27 -2.16 -4.42 13.36
CA TYR A 27 -1.81 -3.28 12.52
C TYR A 27 -1.47 -3.74 11.11
N ASN A 28 -1.93 -2.98 10.11
CA ASN A 28 -1.48 -3.11 8.73
C ASN A 28 -0.64 -1.89 8.36
N LEU A 29 0.40 -2.12 7.58
CA LEU A 29 1.28 -1.06 7.08
C LEU A 29 0.99 -0.77 5.60
N ASN A 30 0.92 0.51 5.24
CA ASN A 30 0.75 0.96 3.87
C ASN A 30 1.83 2.02 3.56
N PRO A 31 3.05 1.62 3.17
CA PRO A 31 4.14 2.55 2.86
C PRO A 31 4.19 2.96 1.38
N TYR A 32 3.60 2.15 0.49
CA TYR A 32 3.53 2.43 -0.95
C TYR A 32 2.28 1.80 -1.59
N ARG A 33 2.00 2.17 -2.84
CA ARG A 33 0.87 1.66 -3.63
C ARG A 33 1.29 1.37 -5.07
N GLY A 34 1.02 0.15 -5.55
CA GLY A 34 1.47 -0.37 -6.87
C GLY A 34 2.69 -1.29 -6.77
N CYS A 35 2.91 -2.18 -7.75
CA CYS A 35 3.98 -3.17 -7.70
C CYS A 35 4.48 -3.56 -9.11
N GLN A 36 5.80 -3.52 -9.34
CA GLN A 36 6.41 -3.79 -10.65
C GLN A 36 6.13 -5.19 -11.19
N PHE A 37 5.93 -6.18 -10.30
CA PHE A 37 5.81 -7.59 -10.65
C PHE A 37 4.46 -7.98 -11.26
N ALA A 38 3.38 -7.26 -10.93
CA ALA A 38 2.04 -7.51 -11.47
C ALA A 38 1.59 -8.99 -11.40
N CYS A 39 1.89 -9.71 -10.32
CA CYS A 39 1.59 -11.15 -10.23
C CYS A 39 0.10 -11.43 -10.50
N ASN A 40 -0.18 -12.46 -11.31
CA ASN A 40 -1.55 -12.82 -11.71
C ASN A 40 -2.47 -13.16 -10.53
N TYR A 41 -1.89 -13.56 -9.39
CA TYR A 41 -2.61 -13.91 -8.16
C TYR A 41 -2.68 -12.75 -7.14
N CYS A 42 -2.20 -11.56 -7.51
CA CYS A 42 -2.18 -10.41 -6.59
C CYS A 42 -3.60 -9.87 -6.38
N ASP A 43 -4.08 -9.89 -5.15
CA ASP A 43 -5.36 -9.30 -4.76
C ASP A 43 -5.42 -7.78 -4.99
N ALA A 44 -4.29 -7.07 -4.81
CA ALA A 44 -4.20 -5.63 -4.96
C ALA A 44 -4.42 -5.13 -6.41
N ILE A 45 -4.39 -6.01 -7.42
CA ILE A 45 -4.71 -5.66 -8.81
C ILE A 45 -6.20 -5.82 -9.14
N THR A 46 -6.96 -6.49 -8.27
CA THR A 46 -8.40 -6.72 -8.48
C THR A 46 -9.18 -5.42 -8.32
N GLU A 47 -10.29 -5.27 -9.04
CA GLU A 47 -11.10 -4.03 -9.05
C GLU A 47 -11.46 -3.52 -7.65
N LYS A 48 -11.71 -4.43 -6.70
CA LYS A 48 -12.05 -4.10 -5.32
C LYS A 48 -10.93 -3.36 -4.56
N TYR A 49 -9.68 -3.71 -4.82
CA TYR A 49 -8.51 -3.21 -4.07
C TYR A 49 -7.61 -2.29 -4.92
N LEU A 50 -7.91 -2.18 -6.21
CA LEU A 50 -7.11 -1.40 -7.15
C LEU A 50 -7.15 0.09 -6.78
N VAL A 51 -5.98 0.61 -6.44
CA VAL A 51 -5.78 2.03 -6.09
C VAL A 51 -5.52 2.91 -7.31
N HIS A 52 -5.25 2.31 -8.47
CA HIS A 52 -5.02 2.97 -9.74
C HIS A 52 -6.32 3.09 -10.53
N LYS A 53 -6.38 4.06 -11.44
CA LYS A 53 -7.53 4.19 -12.35
C LYS A 53 -7.65 3.00 -13.30
N ASN A 54 -6.53 2.38 -13.67
CA ASN A 54 -6.47 1.24 -14.56
C ASN A 54 -5.49 0.19 -14.02
N TYR A 55 -5.82 -1.10 -14.13
CA TYR A 55 -4.95 -2.19 -13.69
C TYR A 55 -3.59 -2.19 -14.41
N LYS A 56 -3.53 -1.68 -15.66
CA LYS A 56 -2.29 -1.54 -16.42
C LYS A 56 -1.30 -0.57 -15.76
N ASP A 57 -1.79 0.38 -14.95
CA ASP A 57 -0.96 1.35 -14.26
C ASP A 57 -0.38 0.78 -12.96
N PHE A 58 -0.96 -0.30 -12.41
CA PHE A 58 -0.54 -0.91 -11.15
C PHE A 58 0.96 -1.25 -11.13
N SER A 59 1.50 -1.73 -12.25
CA SER A 59 2.91 -2.11 -12.40
C SER A 59 3.79 -1.04 -13.01
N ARG A 60 3.20 0.06 -13.48
CA ARG A 60 3.90 1.14 -14.17
C ARG A 60 4.05 2.38 -13.30
N ILE A 61 3.18 2.60 -12.32
CA ILE A 61 3.18 3.76 -11.44
C ILE A 61 3.19 3.27 -10.00
N ILE A 62 4.25 3.57 -9.25
CA ILE A 62 4.36 3.22 -7.84
C ILE A 62 4.34 4.51 -7.03
N TYR A 63 3.29 4.66 -6.21
CA TYR A 63 3.20 5.78 -5.27
C TYR A 63 3.99 5.43 -4.01
N VAL A 64 5.04 6.18 -3.73
CA VAL A 64 5.90 6.00 -2.56
C VAL A 64 5.54 7.07 -1.54
N LYS A 65 5.17 6.66 -0.32
CA LYS A 65 4.89 7.64 0.75
C LYS A 65 6.22 8.09 1.36
N GLU A 66 6.69 9.27 0.96
CA GLU A 66 8.04 9.74 1.30
C GLU A 66 8.22 9.97 2.81
N ASN A 67 7.16 10.37 3.49
CA ASN A 67 7.14 10.61 4.94
C ASN A 67 6.76 9.36 5.76
N ALA A 68 6.87 8.16 5.18
CA ALA A 68 6.51 6.93 5.88
C ALA A 68 7.33 6.66 7.16
N PRO A 69 8.67 6.80 7.18
CA PRO A 69 9.45 6.56 8.40
C PRO A 69 9.02 7.48 9.55
N GLU A 70 8.92 8.78 9.27
CA GLU A 70 8.51 9.79 10.25
C GLU A 70 7.07 9.59 10.77
N LEU A 71 6.16 9.13 9.90
CA LEU A 71 4.80 8.80 10.33
C LEU A 71 4.78 7.53 11.18
N LEU A 72 5.61 6.53 10.85
CA LEU A 72 5.66 5.28 11.62
C LEU A 72 6.04 5.57 13.06
N GLU A 73 7.09 6.36 13.27
CA GLU A 73 7.56 6.74 14.61
C GLU A 73 6.48 7.48 15.43
N LYS A 74 5.58 8.20 14.78
CA LYS A 74 4.47 8.92 15.44
C LYS A 74 3.23 8.06 15.71
N GLU A 75 3.06 6.97 14.95
CA GLU A 75 1.84 6.14 14.96
C GLU A 75 1.96 4.83 15.76
N VAL A 76 3.17 4.45 16.15
CA VAL A 76 3.47 3.26 16.97
C VAL A 76 3.14 3.48 18.45
#